data_AF-A0A0B0CXN2-F1
#
_entry.id   AF-A0A0B0CXN2-F1
#
_cell.length_a   1.000
_cell.length_b   1.000
_cell.length_c   1.000
_cell.angle_alpha   90.00
_cell.angle_beta   90.00
_cell.angle_gamma   90.00
#
_symmetry.space_group_name_H-M   'P 1'
#
loop_
_entity.id
_entity.type
_entity.pdbx_description
1 polymer ?
#
loop_
_entity_poly.entity_id
_entity_poly.type
_entity_poly.pdbx_seq_one_letter_code
_entity_poly.pdbx_strand_id
1 'polypeptide(L)'
;MSISYTYISKKIIENKNQFTRILSKVEKDEESAFLSEKLKEKRIELFDYLANDILEEEGLEEIIKSWTAETGEIGWQEGVPLQHLLSSINVVKSAVWYIFEEERDNDLFPSSTVLHVIKKISPLFDSITSKLSQIYIEHHQKDWEKAQAVLVELSVPVVPITEGVAVLPLIGEIDSERSQLVMETSLRKSTELDLTHLLIDVSGVPVIDTVTAHHIYQIVHALKLVGVKATLTGIRPEIARSVVRMGVKFTQVSTKATLQQALNEIGLLKEWSPET
;
A
#
# COMPACT_ATOMS: atom_id res chain seq x y z
N MET A 1 -4.06 -5.16 47.68
CA MET A 1 -5.29 -5.38 46.88
C MET A 1 -6.34 -4.36 47.32
N SER A 2 -6.78 -3.43 46.46
CA SER A 2 -7.87 -2.53 46.83
C SER A 2 -9.22 -3.20 46.54
N ILE A 3 -10.05 -3.31 47.56
CA ILE A 3 -11.45 -3.82 47.55
C ILE A 3 -12.26 -3.29 46.34
N SER A 4 -11.93 -2.08 45.89
CA SER A 4 -12.47 -1.41 44.72
C SER A 4 -12.43 -2.25 43.44
N TYR A 5 -11.28 -2.82 43.05
CA TYR A 5 -11.18 -3.48 41.74
C TYR A 5 -11.99 -4.79 41.70
N THR A 6 -11.95 -5.59 42.77
CA THR A 6 -12.63 -6.91 42.81
C THR A 6 -14.14 -6.78 42.67
N TYR A 7 -14.72 -5.74 43.27
CA TYR A 7 -16.12 -5.42 43.11
C TYR A 7 -16.46 -5.02 41.66
N ILE A 8 -15.57 -4.29 41.00
CA ILE A 8 -15.77 -3.78 39.64
C ILE A 8 -15.76 -4.90 38.60
N SER A 9 -14.75 -5.76 38.64
CA SER A 9 -14.71 -6.92 37.74
C SER A 9 -15.94 -7.80 37.95
N LYS A 10 -16.32 -8.04 39.21
CA LYS A 10 -17.57 -8.75 39.52
C LYS A 10 -18.80 -8.07 38.91
N LYS A 11 -18.86 -6.74 38.88
CA LYS A 11 -19.98 -5.98 38.31
C LYS A 11 -20.02 -5.96 36.80
N ILE A 12 -18.88 -5.83 36.13
CA ILE A 12 -18.78 -5.97 34.67
C ILE A 12 -19.20 -7.40 34.28
N ILE A 13 -18.78 -8.41 35.05
CA ILE A 13 -19.21 -9.82 34.88
C ILE A 13 -20.71 -10.00 35.13
N GLU A 14 -21.27 -9.44 36.21
CA GLU A 14 -22.72 -9.52 36.53
C GLU A 14 -23.58 -8.89 35.41
N ASN A 15 -23.07 -7.85 34.76
CA ASN A 15 -23.73 -7.17 33.65
C ASN A 15 -23.39 -7.75 32.26
N LYS A 16 -22.58 -8.82 32.18
CA LYS A 16 -22.22 -9.49 30.92
C LYS A 16 -23.45 -9.90 30.11
N ASN A 17 -24.45 -10.49 30.76
CA ASN A 17 -25.71 -10.90 30.12
C ASN A 17 -26.57 -9.70 29.69
N GLN A 18 -26.25 -8.50 30.17
CA GLN A 18 -26.88 -7.25 29.79
C GLN A 18 -26.02 -6.43 28.83
N PHE A 19 -24.81 -6.88 28.48
CA PHE A 19 -23.87 -6.11 27.67
C PHE A 19 -24.48 -5.70 26.33
N THR A 20 -25.15 -6.62 25.61
CA THR A 20 -25.88 -6.29 24.38
C THR A 20 -26.96 -5.23 24.58
N ARG A 21 -27.64 -5.24 25.73
CA ARG A 21 -28.62 -4.20 26.10
C ARG A 21 -27.94 -2.88 26.43
N ILE A 22 -26.79 -2.89 27.11
CA ILE A 22 -26.03 -1.69 27.43
C ILE A 22 -25.47 -1.07 26.14
N LEU A 23 -24.92 -1.89 25.24
CA LEU A 23 -24.50 -1.47 23.90
C LEU A 23 -25.65 -0.75 23.20
N SER A 24 -26.86 -1.30 23.16
CA SER A 24 -28.03 -0.63 22.54
C SER A 24 -28.41 0.72 23.16
N LYS A 25 -27.98 1.03 24.40
CA LYS A 25 -28.21 2.33 25.04
C LYS A 25 -27.15 3.38 24.67
N VAL A 26 -25.91 2.95 24.38
CA VAL A 26 -24.77 3.84 24.13
C VAL A 26 -24.38 3.91 22.66
N GLU A 27 -24.77 2.92 21.88
CA GLU A 27 -24.54 2.81 20.44
C GLU A 27 -25.53 3.68 19.67
N LYS A 28 -25.02 4.40 18.68
CA LYS A 28 -25.87 5.10 17.69
C LYS A 28 -26.14 4.13 16.54
N ASP A 29 -27.38 4.05 16.07
CA ASP A 29 -27.86 3.07 15.07
C ASP A 29 -26.95 2.93 13.82
N GLU A 30 -26.25 3.99 13.42
CA GLU A 30 -25.38 3.99 12.24
C GLU A 30 -24.01 3.33 12.45
N GLU A 31 -23.50 3.24 13.68
CA GLU A 31 -22.12 2.77 13.95
C GLU A 31 -21.99 1.25 13.83
N SER A 32 -23.04 0.51 14.21
CA SER A 32 -23.03 -0.95 14.21
C SER A 32 -23.32 -1.57 12.84
N ALA A 33 -23.88 -0.80 11.91
CA ALA A 33 -24.30 -1.27 10.61
C ALA A 33 -23.12 -1.64 9.70
N PHE A 34 -21.94 -1.05 9.95
CA PHE A 34 -20.73 -1.25 9.15
C PHE A 34 -19.82 -2.38 9.68
N LEU A 35 -20.18 -3.00 10.81
CA LEU A 35 -19.38 -4.06 11.42
C LEU A 35 -19.92 -5.44 11.03
N SER A 36 -19.01 -6.32 10.62
CA SER A 36 -19.31 -7.75 10.43
C SER A 36 -19.63 -8.42 11.76
N GLU A 37 -20.26 -9.60 11.71
CA GLU A 37 -20.51 -10.40 12.91
C GLU A 37 -19.21 -10.74 13.65
N LYS A 38 -18.11 -11.00 12.94
CA LYS A 38 -16.79 -11.23 13.57
C LYS A 38 -16.30 -10.03 14.37
N LEU A 39 -16.43 -8.82 13.83
CA LEU A 39 -16.04 -7.61 14.55
C LEU A 39 -16.97 -7.33 15.74
N LYS A 40 -18.25 -7.70 15.64
CA LYS A 40 -19.17 -7.64 16.78
C LYS A 40 -18.78 -8.65 17.87
N GLU A 41 -18.35 -9.85 17.50
CA GLU A 41 -17.80 -10.84 18.44
C GLU A 41 -16.52 -10.31 19.12
N LYS A 42 -15.61 -9.68 18.36
CA LYS A 42 -14.41 -9.05 18.93
C LYS A 42 -14.75 -7.97 19.96
N ARG A 43 -15.82 -7.19 19.79
CA ARG A 43 -16.28 -6.24 20.82
C ARG A 43 -16.64 -6.93 22.13
N ILE A 44 -17.35 -8.06 22.06
CA ILE A 44 -17.76 -8.83 23.23
C ILE A 44 -16.51 -9.42 23.91
N GLU A 45 -15.57 -9.91 23.13
CA GLU A 45 -14.27 -10.41 23.62
C GLU A 45 -13.48 -9.33 24.38
N LEU A 46 -13.40 -8.10 23.83
CA LEU A 46 -12.77 -6.98 24.51
C LEU A 46 -13.45 -6.65 25.84
N PHE A 47 -14.79 -6.63 25.86
CA PHE A 47 -15.53 -6.41 27.09
C PHE A 47 -15.28 -7.50 28.13
N ASP A 48 -15.18 -8.76 27.69
CA ASP A 48 -14.85 -9.90 28.55
C ASP A 48 -13.46 -9.79 29.17
N TYR A 49 -12.44 -9.34 28.42
CA TYR A 49 -11.11 -9.09 28.97
C TYR A 49 -11.11 -7.98 30.00
N LEU A 50 -11.85 -6.90 29.75
CA LEU A 50 -12.01 -5.83 30.74
C LEU A 50 -12.76 -6.34 31.99
N ALA A 51 -13.72 -7.26 31.83
CA ALA A 51 -14.48 -7.81 32.95
C ALA A 51 -13.63 -8.69 33.86
N ASN A 52 -12.89 -9.64 33.27
CA ASN A 52 -12.22 -10.71 34.02
C ASN A 52 -10.82 -10.31 34.49
N ASP A 53 -10.09 -9.53 33.69
CA ASP A 53 -8.63 -9.40 33.84
C ASP A 53 -8.16 -8.01 34.29
N ILE A 54 -9.09 -7.06 34.50
CA ILE A 54 -8.78 -5.77 35.17
C ILE A 54 -8.17 -5.98 36.57
N LEU A 55 -8.35 -7.16 37.16
CA LEU A 55 -7.84 -7.49 38.49
C LEU A 55 -6.41 -7.97 38.55
N GLU A 56 -5.92 -8.68 37.53
CA GLU A 56 -4.75 -9.55 37.72
C GLU A 56 -3.41 -8.93 37.30
N GLU A 57 -3.40 -7.75 36.64
CA GLU A 57 -2.21 -6.97 36.21
C GLU A 57 -1.21 -7.70 35.28
N GLU A 58 -0.95 -9.00 35.47
CA GLU A 58 -0.10 -9.82 34.63
C GLU A 58 -0.90 -10.37 33.43
N GLY A 59 -0.46 -10.03 32.21
CA GLY A 59 -0.94 -10.66 30.96
C GLY A 59 -2.03 -9.91 30.20
N LEU A 60 -2.83 -9.04 30.84
CA LEU A 60 -3.87 -8.27 30.14
C LEU A 60 -3.31 -7.43 28.98
N GLU A 61 -2.13 -6.83 29.16
CA GLU A 61 -1.49 -6.03 28.11
C GLU A 61 -1.18 -6.86 26.85
N GLU A 62 -0.68 -8.09 27.02
CA GLU A 62 -0.36 -8.96 25.87
C GLU A 62 -1.63 -9.52 25.23
N ILE A 63 -2.67 -9.82 26.01
CA ILE A 63 -3.99 -10.21 25.51
C ILE A 63 -4.58 -9.09 24.64
N ILE A 64 -4.61 -7.85 25.16
CA ILE A 64 -5.15 -6.70 24.42
C ILE A 64 -4.33 -6.42 23.16
N LYS A 65 -3.02 -6.58 23.20
CA LYS A 65 -2.15 -6.43 22.03
C LYS A 65 -2.45 -7.47 20.96
N SER A 66 -2.61 -8.74 21.34
CA SER A 66 -3.01 -9.83 20.42
C SER A 66 -4.39 -9.55 19.82
N TRP A 67 -5.36 -9.23 20.68
CA TRP A 67 -6.71 -8.89 20.26
C TRP A 67 -6.74 -7.69 19.29
N THR A 68 -5.93 -6.66 19.56
CA THR A 68 -5.83 -5.47 18.72
C THR A 68 -5.26 -5.79 17.34
N ALA A 69 -4.22 -6.62 17.28
CA ALA A 69 -3.62 -7.05 16.02
C ALA A 69 -4.62 -7.84 15.17
N GLU A 70 -5.31 -8.82 15.76
CA GLU A 70 -6.30 -9.64 15.06
C GLU A 70 -7.51 -8.81 14.60
N THR A 71 -8.04 -7.95 15.48
CA THR A 71 -9.19 -7.09 15.17
C THR A 71 -8.85 -6.08 14.07
N GLY A 72 -7.65 -5.49 14.11
CA GLY A 72 -7.15 -4.60 13.07
C GLY A 72 -7.05 -5.30 11.72
N GLU A 73 -6.52 -6.53 11.70
CA GLU A 73 -6.37 -7.32 10.48
C GLU A 73 -7.73 -7.73 9.89
N ILE A 74 -8.68 -8.18 10.72
CA ILE A 74 -10.04 -8.51 10.27
C ILE A 74 -10.70 -7.27 9.65
N GLY A 75 -10.64 -6.12 10.34
CA GLY A 75 -11.24 -4.88 9.85
C GLY A 75 -10.64 -4.44 8.51
N TRP A 76 -9.32 -4.58 8.34
CA TRP A 76 -8.64 -4.28 7.09
C TRP A 76 -9.09 -5.21 5.95
N GLN A 77 -9.07 -6.53 6.18
CA GLN A 77 -9.43 -7.54 5.17
C GLN A 77 -10.88 -7.43 4.71
N GLU A 78 -11.78 -7.02 5.62
CA GLU A 78 -13.20 -6.82 5.32
C GLU A 78 -13.50 -5.42 4.75
N GLY A 79 -12.49 -4.56 4.59
CA GLY A 79 -12.63 -3.23 4.00
C GLY A 79 -13.37 -2.23 4.89
N VAL A 80 -13.39 -2.46 6.21
CA VAL A 80 -14.07 -1.58 7.17
C VAL A 80 -13.28 -0.28 7.30
N PRO A 81 -13.89 0.90 7.09
CA PRO A 81 -13.17 2.15 7.31
C PRO A 81 -12.73 2.30 8.77
N LEU A 82 -11.48 2.76 8.98
CA LEU A 82 -10.87 2.91 10.31
C LEU A 82 -11.79 3.64 11.30
N GLN A 83 -12.49 4.68 10.85
CA GLN A 83 -13.41 5.44 11.69
C GLN A 83 -14.50 4.58 12.35
N HIS A 84 -15.05 3.60 11.63
CA HIS A 84 -16.10 2.73 12.15
C HIS A 84 -15.53 1.71 13.13
N LEU A 85 -14.33 1.20 12.84
CA LEU A 85 -13.62 0.32 13.78
C LEU A 85 -13.26 1.07 15.07
N LEU A 86 -12.77 2.31 15.00
CA LEU A 86 -12.48 3.13 16.17
C LEU A 86 -13.76 3.51 16.94
N SER A 87 -14.86 3.78 16.23
CA SER A 87 -16.15 4.03 16.86
C SER A 87 -16.63 2.82 17.65
N SER A 88 -16.47 1.62 17.09
CA SER A 88 -16.73 0.34 17.75
C SER A 88 -16.03 0.23 19.11
N ILE A 89 -14.76 0.65 19.18
CA ILE A 89 -13.99 0.68 20.44
C ILE A 89 -14.56 1.71 21.42
N ASN A 90 -14.92 2.91 20.93
CA ASN A 90 -15.52 3.96 21.74
C ASN A 90 -16.87 3.56 22.33
N VAL A 91 -17.66 2.77 21.60
CA VAL A 91 -18.92 2.20 22.08
C VAL A 91 -18.66 1.26 23.27
N VAL A 92 -17.65 0.38 23.18
CA VAL A 92 -17.26 -0.48 24.33
C VAL A 92 -16.79 0.36 25.51
N LYS A 93 -15.95 1.39 25.28
CA LYS A 93 -15.52 2.33 26.33
C LYS A 93 -16.71 3.02 27.01
N SER A 94 -17.70 3.45 26.22
CA SER A 94 -18.91 4.11 26.72
C SER A 94 -19.82 3.15 27.50
N ALA A 95 -19.94 1.91 27.05
CA ALA A 95 -20.69 0.87 27.77
C ALA A 95 -20.07 0.58 29.14
N VAL A 96 -18.74 0.53 29.22
CA VAL A 96 -18.00 0.40 30.47
C VAL A 96 -18.30 1.59 31.39
N TRP A 97 -18.26 2.83 30.89
CA TRP A 97 -18.59 4.01 31.70
C TRP A 97 -20.05 4.07 32.16
N TYR A 98 -20.98 3.65 31.32
CA TYR A 98 -22.39 3.57 31.66
C TYR A 98 -22.63 2.68 32.89
N ILE A 99 -21.95 1.53 32.97
CA ILE A 99 -22.02 0.64 34.14
C ILE A 99 -21.55 1.36 35.40
N PHE A 100 -20.44 2.11 35.33
CA PHE A 100 -19.93 2.86 36.48
C PHE A 100 -20.81 4.04 36.87
N GLU A 101 -21.51 4.66 35.93
CA GLU A 101 -22.43 5.76 36.21
C GLU A 101 -23.69 5.27 36.92
N GLU A 102 -24.35 4.22 36.41
CA GLU A 102 -25.55 3.64 37.04
C GLU A 102 -25.27 3.17 38.46
N GLU A 103 -24.14 2.52 38.67
CA GLU A 103 -23.76 1.98 39.97
C GLU A 103 -23.43 3.15 40.96
N ARG A 104 -22.95 4.32 40.47
CA ARG A 104 -22.60 5.49 41.31
C ARG A 104 -23.86 6.16 41.83
N ASP A 105 -24.82 6.34 40.93
CA ASP A 105 -26.08 7.01 41.21
C ASP A 105 -26.95 6.23 42.22
N ASN A 106 -26.62 4.96 42.44
CA ASN A 106 -27.19 4.12 43.50
C ASN A 106 -26.42 4.21 44.84
N ASP A 107 -25.50 5.18 45.00
CA ASP A 107 -24.63 5.41 46.18
C ASP A 107 -23.72 4.21 46.54
N LEU A 108 -23.41 3.34 45.57
CA LEU A 108 -22.71 2.09 45.84
C LEU A 108 -21.18 2.23 45.90
N PHE A 109 -20.58 3.40 45.58
CA PHE A 109 -19.12 3.60 45.69
C PHE A 109 -18.62 5.06 45.81
N PRO A 110 -17.46 5.25 46.47
CA PRO A 110 -16.76 6.53 46.52
C PRO A 110 -16.20 6.95 45.14
N SER A 111 -16.19 8.26 44.86
CA SER A 111 -15.61 8.83 43.63
C SER A 111 -14.13 8.49 43.42
N SER A 112 -13.39 8.19 44.50
CA SER A 112 -11.98 7.75 44.42
C SER A 112 -11.82 6.40 43.73
N THR A 113 -12.81 5.52 43.80
CA THR A 113 -12.81 4.23 43.11
C THR A 113 -12.97 4.43 41.60
N VAL A 114 -13.89 5.30 41.17
CA VAL A 114 -14.05 5.68 39.76
C VAL A 114 -12.74 6.23 39.18
N LEU A 115 -12.03 7.09 39.93
CA LEU A 115 -10.75 7.64 39.50
C LEU A 115 -9.67 6.56 39.32
N HIS A 116 -9.60 5.58 40.22
CA HIS A 116 -8.65 4.46 40.11
C HIS A 116 -8.91 3.60 38.87
N VAL A 117 -10.17 3.35 38.56
CA VAL A 117 -10.58 2.63 37.35
C VAL A 117 -10.20 3.37 36.10
N ILE A 118 -10.52 4.66 36.01
CA ILE A 118 -10.21 5.48 34.84
C ILE A 118 -8.71 5.44 34.56
N LYS A 119 -7.88 5.54 35.62
CA LYS A 119 -6.41 5.46 35.50
C LYS A 119 -5.91 4.12 34.97
N LYS A 120 -6.67 3.03 35.13
CA LYS A 120 -6.30 1.69 34.65
C LYS A 120 -6.87 1.39 33.27
N ILE A 121 -8.14 1.73 33.03
CA ILE A 121 -8.87 1.40 31.80
C ILE A 121 -8.55 2.39 30.67
N SER A 122 -8.43 3.69 30.94
CA SER A 122 -8.23 4.67 29.85
C SER A 122 -6.97 4.39 29.02
N PRO A 123 -5.79 4.12 29.63
CA PRO A 123 -4.58 3.82 28.86
C PRO A 123 -4.72 2.58 27.97
N LEU A 124 -5.52 1.58 28.37
CA LEU A 124 -5.78 0.40 27.54
C LEU A 124 -6.52 0.79 26.26
N PHE A 125 -7.60 1.57 26.38
CA PHE A 125 -8.33 2.07 25.20
C PHE A 125 -7.48 2.99 24.32
N ASP A 126 -6.68 3.86 24.93
CA ASP A 126 -5.79 4.76 24.19
C ASP A 126 -4.73 3.96 23.40
N SER A 127 -4.19 2.89 24.01
CA SER A 127 -3.27 1.95 23.36
C SER A 127 -3.94 1.19 22.20
N ILE A 128 -5.16 0.67 22.40
CA ILE A 128 -5.95 0.00 21.35
C ILE A 128 -6.15 0.95 20.17
N THR A 129 -6.66 2.17 20.42
CA THR A 129 -6.92 3.17 19.37
C THR A 129 -5.65 3.53 18.61
N SER A 130 -4.54 3.78 19.32
CA SER A 130 -3.26 4.10 18.69
C SER A 130 -2.77 2.94 17.83
N LYS A 131 -2.85 1.70 18.32
CA LYS A 131 -2.32 0.53 17.61
C LYS A 131 -3.18 0.13 16.42
N LEU A 132 -4.51 0.20 16.52
CA LEU A 132 -5.41 0.03 15.37
C LEU A 132 -5.12 1.05 14.27
N SER A 133 -4.94 2.31 14.65
CA SER A 133 -4.59 3.37 13.69
C SER A 133 -3.25 3.08 13.02
N GLN A 134 -2.25 2.62 13.78
CA GLN A 134 -0.95 2.23 13.23
C GLN A 134 -1.07 1.08 12.21
N ILE A 135 -1.85 0.04 12.52
CA ILE A 135 -2.06 -1.11 11.61
C ILE A 135 -2.63 -0.64 10.27
N TYR A 136 -3.64 0.24 10.30
CA TYR A 136 -4.24 0.79 9.08
C TYR A 136 -3.27 1.65 8.28
N ILE A 137 -2.48 2.50 8.96
CA ILE A 137 -1.44 3.31 8.31
C ILE A 137 -0.40 2.41 7.63
N GLU A 138 0.08 1.36 8.30
CA GLU A 138 1.06 0.43 7.75
C GLU A 138 0.52 -0.31 6.52
N HIS A 139 -0.74 -0.74 6.55
CA HIS A 139 -1.39 -1.38 5.40
C HIS A 139 -1.57 -0.43 4.22
N HIS A 140 -2.09 0.78 4.46
CA HIS A 140 -2.21 1.79 3.43
C HIS A 140 -0.86 2.16 2.82
N GLN A 141 0.19 2.30 3.63
CA GLN A 141 1.53 2.58 3.15
C GLN A 141 2.04 1.47 2.24
N LYS A 142 1.90 0.20 2.64
CA LYS A 142 2.30 -0.95 1.82
C LYS A 142 1.56 -0.99 0.49
N ASP A 143 0.26 -0.73 0.49
CA ASP A 143 -0.52 -0.71 -0.75
C ASP A 143 -0.15 0.46 -1.65
N TRP A 144 0.22 1.61 -1.06
CA TRP A 144 0.75 2.75 -1.80
C TRP A 144 2.10 2.46 -2.45
N GLU A 145 3.01 1.83 -1.71
CA GLU A 145 4.32 1.41 -2.22
C GLU A 145 4.17 0.40 -3.37
N LYS A 146 3.26 -0.58 -3.24
CA LYS A 146 2.94 -1.51 -4.33
C LYS A 146 2.35 -0.79 -5.55
N ALA A 147 1.38 0.11 -5.34
CA ALA A 147 0.78 0.87 -6.44
C ALA A 147 1.82 1.72 -7.18
N GLN A 148 2.73 2.39 -6.45
CA GLN A 148 3.84 3.12 -7.04
C GLN A 148 4.79 2.21 -7.82
N ALA A 149 5.15 1.05 -7.29
CA ALA A 149 6.00 0.09 -7.99
C ALA A 149 5.36 -0.36 -9.31
N VAL A 150 4.06 -0.67 -9.31
CA VAL A 150 3.31 -1.03 -10.53
C VAL A 150 3.28 0.13 -11.52
N LEU A 151 3.06 1.36 -11.07
CA LEU A 151 3.08 2.55 -11.94
C LEU A 151 4.46 2.75 -12.61
N VAL A 152 5.54 2.52 -11.86
CA VAL A 152 6.90 2.58 -12.40
C VAL A 152 7.11 1.51 -13.47
N GLU A 153 6.71 0.26 -13.21
CA GLU A 153 6.82 -0.82 -14.20
C GLU A 153 6.01 -0.54 -15.48
N LEU A 154 4.80 0.01 -15.35
CA LEU A 154 3.97 0.40 -16.48
C LEU A 154 4.53 1.61 -17.26
N SER A 155 5.37 2.43 -16.64
CA SER A 155 5.93 3.65 -17.25
C SER A 155 7.09 3.38 -18.22
N VAL A 156 7.84 2.29 -18.00
CA VAL A 156 9.00 1.88 -18.81
C VAL A 156 8.92 0.36 -19.10
N PRO A 157 7.98 -0.08 -19.94
CA PRO A 157 7.77 -1.51 -20.18
C PRO A 157 8.84 -2.07 -21.13
N VAL A 158 9.77 -2.90 -20.61
CA VAL A 158 10.70 -3.68 -21.44
C VAL A 158 10.02 -5.00 -21.80
N VAL A 159 9.63 -5.16 -23.07
CA VAL A 159 8.87 -6.30 -23.58
C VAL A 159 9.79 -7.25 -24.34
N PRO A 160 10.07 -8.46 -23.82
CA PRO A 160 10.86 -9.46 -24.54
C PRO A 160 10.15 -9.90 -25.83
N ILE A 161 10.90 -9.98 -26.93
CA ILE A 161 10.39 -10.49 -28.22
C ILE A 161 10.89 -11.91 -28.45
N THR A 162 12.17 -12.15 -28.15
CA THR A 162 12.83 -13.45 -28.21
C THR A 162 14.03 -13.47 -27.27
N GLU A 163 14.74 -14.59 -27.20
CA GLU A 163 15.93 -14.72 -26.37
C GLU A 163 16.96 -13.64 -26.72
N GLY A 164 17.39 -12.87 -25.70
CA GLY A 164 18.35 -11.80 -25.85
C GLY A 164 17.86 -10.54 -26.60
N VAL A 165 16.57 -10.43 -26.95
CA VAL A 165 16.02 -9.28 -27.68
C VAL A 165 14.71 -8.78 -27.04
N ALA A 166 14.67 -7.49 -26.71
CA ALA A 166 13.46 -6.84 -26.20
C ALA A 166 13.18 -5.49 -26.88
N VAL A 167 11.96 -5.00 -26.69
CA VAL A 167 11.49 -3.68 -27.13
C VAL A 167 11.16 -2.84 -25.92
N LEU A 168 11.54 -1.57 -25.97
CA LEU A 168 11.18 -0.54 -25.01
C LEU A 168 10.45 0.60 -25.74
N PRO A 169 9.11 0.68 -25.66
CA PRO A 169 8.35 1.79 -26.21
C PRO A 169 8.40 3.00 -25.26
N LEU A 170 8.71 4.18 -25.80
CA LEU A 170 8.67 5.46 -25.09
C LEU A 170 7.46 6.26 -25.58
N ILE A 171 6.56 6.59 -24.65
CA ILE A 171 5.27 7.25 -24.95
C ILE A 171 5.12 8.55 -24.15
N GLY A 172 4.93 9.68 -24.81
CA GLY A 172 4.82 10.99 -24.15
C GLY A 172 6.16 11.70 -23.98
N GLU A 173 6.20 12.72 -23.11
CA GLU A 173 7.39 13.54 -22.90
C GLU A 173 8.48 12.80 -22.09
N ILE A 174 9.74 13.13 -22.36
CA ILE A 174 10.91 12.53 -21.73
C ILE A 174 11.68 13.64 -21.00
N ASP A 175 11.30 13.90 -19.76
CA ASP A 175 12.03 14.80 -18.86
C ASP A 175 13.21 14.09 -18.16
N SER A 176 13.89 14.80 -17.26
CA SER A 176 15.05 14.26 -16.53
C SER A 176 14.69 13.09 -15.60
N GLU A 177 13.58 13.18 -14.86
CA GLU A 177 13.17 12.12 -13.93
C GLU A 177 12.82 10.85 -14.69
N ARG A 178 12.02 10.98 -15.75
CA ARG A 178 11.65 9.86 -16.61
C ARG A 178 12.85 9.26 -17.32
N SER A 179 13.80 10.08 -17.78
CA SER A 179 15.02 9.60 -18.43
C SER A 179 15.88 8.75 -17.51
N GLN A 180 16.02 9.17 -16.25
CA GLN A 180 16.73 8.39 -15.24
C GLN A 180 16.02 7.05 -14.98
N LEU A 181 14.69 7.08 -14.85
CA LEU A 181 13.92 5.86 -14.67
C LEU A 181 14.06 4.90 -15.86
N VAL A 182 14.04 5.44 -17.09
CA VAL A 182 14.25 4.67 -18.33
C VAL A 182 15.63 4.03 -18.33
N MET A 183 16.67 4.78 -17.96
CA MET A 183 18.04 4.28 -17.84
C MET A 183 18.13 3.10 -16.86
N GLU A 184 17.71 3.32 -15.61
CA GLU A 184 17.81 2.32 -14.54
C GLU A 184 17.04 1.04 -14.88
N THR A 185 15.81 1.20 -15.38
CA THR A 185 14.97 0.06 -15.77
C THR A 185 15.55 -0.69 -16.96
N SER A 186 16.06 0.02 -17.98
CA SER A 186 16.67 -0.61 -19.16
C SER A 186 17.91 -1.41 -18.77
N LEU A 187 18.80 -0.86 -17.94
CA LEU A 187 20.00 -1.56 -17.48
C LEU A 187 19.65 -2.80 -16.64
N ARG A 188 18.73 -2.65 -15.66
CA ARG A 188 18.27 -3.76 -14.82
C ARG A 188 17.65 -4.88 -15.65
N LYS A 189 16.71 -4.55 -16.54
CA LYS A 189 16.03 -5.53 -17.41
C LYS A 189 16.97 -6.16 -18.42
N SER A 190 17.97 -5.42 -18.91
CA SER A 190 19.02 -5.97 -19.75
C SER A 190 19.79 -7.10 -19.08
N THR A 191 20.10 -6.97 -17.79
CA THR A 191 20.75 -8.04 -17.03
C THR A 191 19.78 -9.16 -16.66
N GLU A 192 18.56 -8.86 -16.20
CA GLU A 192 17.57 -9.87 -15.80
C GLU A 192 17.15 -10.79 -16.96
N LEU A 193 17.16 -10.29 -18.19
CA LEU A 193 16.69 -10.99 -19.39
C LEU A 193 17.85 -11.40 -20.33
N ASP A 194 19.11 -11.26 -19.90
CA ASP A 194 20.31 -11.54 -20.69
C ASP A 194 20.27 -10.91 -22.10
N LEU A 195 19.87 -9.64 -22.17
CA LEU A 195 19.66 -8.95 -23.45
C LEU A 195 20.98 -8.69 -24.17
N THR A 196 21.02 -9.03 -25.46
CA THR A 196 22.06 -8.60 -26.40
C THR A 196 21.62 -7.40 -27.22
N HIS A 197 20.31 -7.24 -27.44
CA HIS A 197 19.72 -6.15 -28.21
C HIS A 197 18.50 -5.55 -27.50
N LEU A 198 18.43 -4.22 -27.46
CA LEU A 198 17.26 -3.47 -27.00
C LEU A 198 16.79 -2.51 -28.09
N LEU A 199 15.54 -2.67 -28.54
CA LEU A 199 14.92 -1.80 -29.53
C LEU A 199 14.13 -0.71 -28.82
N ILE A 200 14.57 0.55 -28.92
CA ILE A 200 13.94 1.68 -28.24
C ILE A 200 13.02 2.38 -29.24
N ASP A 201 11.71 2.24 -29.07
CA ASP A 201 10.74 2.84 -29.97
C ASP A 201 10.29 4.22 -29.49
N VAL A 202 10.65 5.27 -30.23
CA VAL A 202 10.30 6.66 -29.92
C VAL A 202 9.11 7.17 -30.73
N SER A 203 8.35 6.27 -31.35
CA SER A 203 7.15 6.63 -32.12
C SER A 203 6.09 7.36 -31.27
N GLY A 204 6.03 7.08 -29.96
CA GLY A 204 5.14 7.74 -29.02
C GLY A 204 5.63 9.08 -28.48
N VAL A 205 6.83 9.54 -28.85
CA VAL A 205 7.45 10.77 -28.33
C VAL A 205 7.10 11.96 -29.23
N PRO A 206 6.37 12.98 -28.74
CA PRO A 206 5.85 14.05 -29.60
C PRO A 206 6.96 14.98 -30.12
N VAL A 207 7.94 15.31 -29.28
CA VAL A 207 9.05 16.22 -29.58
C VAL A 207 10.34 15.66 -29.01
N ILE A 208 11.43 15.76 -29.77
CA ILE A 208 12.79 15.52 -29.26
C ILE A 208 13.54 16.84 -29.36
N ASP A 209 13.82 17.45 -28.22
CA ASP A 209 14.68 18.62 -28.07
C ASP A 209 16.13 18.23 -27.76
N THR A 210 17.00 19.21 -27.51
CA THR A 210 18.41 18.96 -27.18
C THR A 210 18.59 18.17 -25.87
N VAL A 211 17.73 18.40 -24.88
CA VAL A 211 17.82 17.76 -23.55
C VAL A 211 17.39 16.30 -23.65
N THR A 212 16.24 16.03 -24.28
CA THR A 212 15.73 14.69 -24.56
C THR A 212 16.74 13.88 -25.37
N ALA A 213 17.31 14.49 -26.41
CA ALA A 213 18.31 13.81 -27.23
C ALA A 213 19.58 13.45 -26.44
N HIS A 214 19.99 14.30 -25.49
CA HIS A 214 21.11 14.01 -24.59
C HIS A 214 20.80 12.83 -23.67
N HIS A 215 19.62 12.79 -23.07
CA HIS A 215 19.19 11.67 -22.24
C HIS A 215 19.14 10.35 -23.03
N ILE A 216 18.56 10.36 -24.24
CA ILE A 216 18.56 9.20 -25.14
C ILE A 216 19.98 8.71 -25.43
N TYR A 217 20.89 9.64 -25.72
CA TYR A 217 22.29 9.31 -25.97
C TYR A 217 22.94 8.65 -24.75
N GLN A 218 22.72 9.19 -23.55
CA GLN A 218 23.23 8.59 -22.31
C GLN A 218 22.71 7.16 -22.13
N ILE A 219 21.40 6.93 -22.33
CA ILE A 219 20.79 5.60 -22.21
C ILE A 219 21.43 4.60 -23.17
N VAL A 220 21.53 4.96 -24.44
CA VAL A 220 22.19 4.11 -25.46
C VAL A 220 23.64 3.84 -25.11
N HIS A 221 24.36 4.83 -24.58
CA HIS A 221 25.75 4.68 -24.19
C HIS A 221 25.92 3.75 -22.98
N ALA A 222 25.08 3.88 -21.96
CA ALA A 222 25.12 3.01 -20.79
C ALA A 222 24.80 1.56 -21.13
N LEU A 223 23.78 1.32 -21.98
CA LEU A 223 23.46 -0.01 -22.50
C LEU A 223 24.66 -0.65 -23.22
N LYS A 224 25.36 0.15 -24.03
CA LYS A 224 26.58 -0.31 -24.71
C LYS A 224 27.68 -0.71 -23.73
N LEU A 225 27.85 0.00 -22.61
CA LEU A 225 28.85 -0.32 -21.59
C LEU A 225 28.59 -1.68 -20.91
N VAL A 226 27.32 -2.08 -20.78
CA VAL A 226 26.93 -3.39 -20.26
C VAL A 226 26.78 -4.47 -21.34
N GLY A 227 27.21 -4.19 -22.58
CA GLY A 227 27.23 -5.15 -23.68
C GLY A 227 25.92 -5.27 -24.46
N VAL A 228 24.93 -4.40 -24.22
CA VAL A 228 23.65 -4.42 -24.93
C VAL A 228 23.66 -3.42 -26.08
N LYS A 229 23.37 -3.88 -27.30
CA LYS A 229 23.23 -3.03 -28.48
C LYS A 229 21.85 -2.38 -28.51
N ALA A 230 21.79 -1.07 -28.40
CA ALA A 230 20.54 -0.32 -28.53
C ALA A 230 20.31 0.18 -29.97
N THR A 231 19.09 0.00 -30.49
CA THR A 231 18.65 0.56 -31.78
C THR A 231 17.39 1.38 -31.57
N LEU A 232 17.41 2.64 -32.00
CA LEU A 232 16.24 3.52 -31.99
C LEU A 232 15.34 3.27 -33.19
N THR A 233 14.02 3.26 -32.96
CA THR A 233 13.00 3.10 -34.00
C THR A 233 11.94 4.20 -33.91
N GLY A 234 11.19 4.43 -34.99
CA GLY A 234 10.04 5.34 -34.94
C GLY A 234 10.37 6.83 -34.99
N ILE A 235 11.60 7.20 -35.36
CA ILE A 235 11.98 8.62 -35.54
C ILE A 235 11.26 9.17 -36.78
N ARG A 236 10.28 10.06 -36.56
CA ARG A 236 9.54 10.73 -37.64
C ARG A 236 10.44 11.71 -38.41
N PRO A 237 10.21 11.96 -39.72
CA PRO A 237 11.04 12.85 -40.54
C PRO A 237 11.22 14.27 -39.96
N GLU A 238 10.18 14.85 -39.36
CA GLU A 238 10.20 16.16 -38.71
C GLU A 238 11.07 16.19 -37.45
N ILE A 239 11.11 15.09 -36.69
CA ILE A 239 11.99 14.94 -35.53
C ILE A 239 13.44 14.82 -36.02
N ALA A 240 13.70 14.01 -37.04
CA ALA A 240 15.04 13.88 -37.63
C ALA A 240 15.58 15.22 -38.14
N ARG A 241 14.77 16.02 -38.84
CA ARG A 241 15.15 17.39 -39.26
C ARG A 241 15.48 18.29 -38.08
N SER A 242 14.71 18.20 -36.99
CA SER A 242 14.92 19.00 -35.79
C SER A 242 16.22 18.64 -35.09
N VAL A 243 16.50 17.35 -34.92
CA VAL A 243 17.76 16.84 -34.35
C VAL A 243 18.97 17.34 -35.15
N VAL A 244 18.92 17.29 -36.48
CA VAL A 244 19.99 17.80 -37.36
C VAL A 244 20.16 19.31 -37.20
N ARG A 245 19.07 20.09 -37.20
CA ARG A 245 19.12 21.55 -37.00
C ARG A 245 19.71 21.96 -35.66
N MET A 246 19.46 21.17 -34.60
CA MET A 246 20.01 21.40 -33.27
C MET A 246 21.49 21.03 -33.16
N GLY A 247 22.09 20.42 -34.19
CA GLY A 247 23.49 20.02 -34.18
C GLY A 247 23.77 18.77 -33.32
N VAL A 248 22.73 18.07 -32.88
CA VAL A 248 22.86 16.81 -32.13
C VAL A 248 23.39 15.72 -33.06
N LYS A 249 24.45 15.03 -32.64
CA LYS A 249 25.06 13.94 -33.42
C LYS A 249 24.69 12.58 -32.85
N PHE A 250 23.75 11.89 -33.52
CA PHE A 250 23.45 10.47 -33.25
C PHE A 250 24.37 9.50 -34.02
N THR A 251 25.61 9.91 -34.33
CA THR A 251 26.54 9.11 -35.16
C THR A 251 26.92 7.76 -34.56
N GLN A 252 26.72 7.57 -33.26
CA GLN A 252 26.98 6.32 -32.54
C GLN A 252 25.71 5.57 -32.13
N VAL A 253 24.54 6.07 -32.52
CA VAL A 253 23.24 5.48 -32.19
C VAL A 253 22.71 4.78 -33.44
N SER A 254 22.46 3.47 -33.35
CA SER A 254 21.81 2.72 -34.42
C SER A 254 20.36 3.19 -34.55
N THR A 255 19.90 3.51 -35.76
CA THR A 255 18.53 3.99 -36.01
C THR A 255 17.87 3.25 -37.17
N LYS A 256 16.59 2.93 -37.04
CA LYS A 256 15.72 2.43 -38.12
C LYS A 256 14.42 3.21 -38.16
N ALA A 257 13.77 3.28 -39.33
CA ALA A 257 12.53 4.03 -39.45
C ALA A 257 11.39 3.36 -38.68
N THR A 258 11.34 2.02 -38.69
CA THR A 258 10.30 1.23 -38.04
C THR A 258 10.87 0.10 -37.21
N LEU A 259 10.10 -0.37 -36.24
CA LEU A 259 10.44 -1.55 -35.45
C LEU A 259 10.62 -2.79 -36.33
N GLN A 260 9.79 -2.95 -37.36
CA GLN A 260 9.90 -4.03 -38.34
C GLN A 260 11.26 -4.05 -39.05
N GLN A 261 11.78 -2.89 -39.48
CA GLN A 261 13.10 -2.81 -40.11
C GLN A 261 14.23 -3.21 -39.15
N ALA A 262 14.11 -2.85 -37.87
CA ALA A 262 15.08 -3.24 -36.86
C ALA A 262 15.05 -4.75 -36.60
N LEU A 263 13.84 -5.33 -36.48
CA LEU A 263 13.66 -6.78 -36.32
C LEU A 263 14.18 -7.59 -37.52
N ASN A 264 13.99 -7.07 -38.74
CA ASN A 264 14.53 -7.71 -39.95
C ASN A 264 16.06 -7.71 -39.97
N GLU A 265 16.70 -6.59 -39.59
CA GLU A 265 18.16 -6.48 -39.56
C GLU A 265 18.81 -7.48 -38.60
N ILE A 266 18.15 -7.78 -37.47
CA ILE A 266 18.61 -8.78 -36.51
C ILE A 266 18.16 -10.22 -36.85
N GLY A 267 17.58 -10.43 -38.04
CA GLY A 267 17.26 -11.76 -38.57
C GLY A 267 16.00 -12.41 -37.99
N LEU A 268 15.12 -11.65 -37.33
CA LEU A 268 13.92 -12.20 -36.68
C LEU A 268 12.69 -12.26 -37.60
N LEU A 269 12.73 -11.61 -38.76
CA LEU A 269 11.67 -11.71 -39.76
C LEU A 269 12.15 -12.59 -40.91
N LYS A 270 11.69 -13.84 -40.96
CA LYS A 270 11.75 -14.65 -42.19
C LYS A 270 10.58 -14.26 -43.08
N GLU A 271 10.81 -14.19 -44.40
CA GLU A 271 9.71 -14.14 -45.36
C GLU A 271 8.79 -15.33 -45.11
N TRP A 272 7.52 -15.03 -44.81
CA TRP A 272 6.49 -16.04 -44.77
C TRP A 272 6.34 -16.62 -46.19
N SER A 273 6.82 -17.85 -46.38
CA SER A 273 6.55 -18.64 -47.58
C SER A 273 5.32 -19.50 -47.28
N PRO A 274 4.13 -19.21 -47.82
CA PRO A 274 3.05 -20.19 -47.83
C PRO A 274 3.54 -21.38 -48.67
N GLU A 275 3.78 -22.52 -48.02
CA GLU A 275 4.10 -23.77 -48.71
C GLU A 275 2.94 -24.10 -49.69
N THR A 276 3.30 -24.24 -50.97
CA THR A 276 2.45 -24.70 -52.08
C THR A 276 2.14 -26.19 -52.00
#